data_AF-A0A7W1FVB1-F1
#
_entry.id   AF-A0A7W1FVB1-F1
#
_cell.length_a   1.000
_cell.length_b   1.000
_cell.length_c   1.000
_cell.angle_alpha   90.00
_cell.angle_beta   90.00
_cell.angle_gamma   90.00
#
_symmetry.space_group_name_H-M   'P 1'
#
loop_
_entity.id
_entity.type
_entity.pdbx_description
1 polymer ?
#
loop_
_entity_poly.entity_id
_entity_poly.type
_entity_poly.pdbx_seq_one_letter_code
_entity_poly.pdbx_strand_id
1 'polypeptide(L)'
;MIELSIARRVHRGLALLRNQGAEIRPMQAGGLSVPSCSELGRSYTVSLAGEGRCSCPDWRSRKQPCKHVFAALIWAAKQRRALVLAEQRRAA
;
A
#
# COMPACT_ATOMS: atom_id res chain seq x y z
N MET A 1 22.48 -8.48 5.07
CA MET A 1 22.42 -7.29 4.18
C MET A 1 21.06 -7.12 3.45
N ILE A 2 20.28 -8.19 3.23
CA ILE A 2 18.95 -8.14 2.59
C ILE A 2 17.88 -7.52 3.51
N GLU A 3 17.88 -7.85 4.81
CA GLU A 3 16.90 -7.37 5.78
C GLU A 3 16.88 -5.84 5.93
N LEU A 4 18.05 -5.20 5.94
CA LEU A 4 18.19 -3.73 5.95
C LEU A 4 17.47 -3.09 4.75
N SER A 5 17.46 -3.76 3.60
CA SER A 5 16.81 -3.25 2.38
C SER A 5 15.29 -3.33 2.46
N ILE A 6 14.74 -4.38 3.08
CA ILE A 6 13.30 -4.56 3.28
C ILE A 6 12.81 -3.59 4.35
N ALA A 7 13.48 -3.50 5.49
CA ALA A 7 13.14 -2.56 6.57
C ALA A 7 13.03 -1.12 6.05
N ARG A 8 13.97 -0.69 5.20
CA ARG A 8 13.92 0.63 4.56
C ARG A 8 12.69 0.81 3.65
N ARG A 9 12.30 -0.22 2.89
CA ARG A 9 11.10 -0.15 2.03
C ARG A 9 9.81 -0.11 2.83
N VAL A 10 9.76 -0.87 3.93
CA VAL A 10 8.64 -0.83 4.89
C VAL A 10 8.52 0.56 5.50
N HIS A 11 9.62 1.14 5.99
CA HIS A 11 9.63 2.48 6.57
C HIS A 11 9.13 3.54 5.57
N ARG A 12 9.59 3.47 4.31
CA ARG A 12 9.09 4.36 3.25
C ARG A 12 7.62 4.13 2.92
N GLY A 13 7.13 2.89 2.98
CA GLY A 13 5.71 2.58 2.80
C GLY A 13 4.84 3.17 3.92
N LEU A 14 5.31 3.08 5.17
CA LEU A 14 4.67 3.74 6.32
C LEU A 14 4.65 5.27 6.16
N ALA A 15 5.75 5.87 5.73
CA ALA A 15 5.82 7.31 5.48
C ALA A 15 4.84 7.74 4.37
N LEU A 16 4.75 6.98 3.27
CA LEU A 16 3.80 7.24 2.20
C LEU A 16 2.36 7.19 2.71
N LEU A 17 2.02 6.18 3.50
CA LEU A 17 0.69 6.07 4.10
C LEU A 17 0.38 7.25 5.04
N ARG A 18 1.35 7.69 5.85
CA ARG A 18 1.16 8.83 6.75
C ARG A 18 0.88 10.12 5.99
N ASN A 19 1.62 10.35 4.90
CA ASN A 19 1.56 11.61 4.17
C ASN A 19 0.43 11.65 3.13
N GLN A 20 0.13 10.53 2.50
CA GLN A 20 -0.76 10.45 1.32
C GLN A 20 -1.76 9.29 1.40
N GLY A 21 -1.95 8.68 2.58
CA GLY A 21 -2.84 7.53 2.75
C GLY A 21 -4.30 7.81 2.43
N ALA A 22 -4.71 9.09 2.56
CA ALA A 22 -6.04 9.55 2.19
C ALA A 22 -6.28 9.55 0.68
N GLU A 23 -5.24 9.46 -0.16
CA GLU A 23 -5.33 9.41 -1.62
C GLU A 23 -5.33 7.97 -2.16
N ILE A 24 -5.05 6.97 -1.32
CA ILE A 24 -5.12 5.56 -1.72
C ILE A 24 -6.58 5.18 -1.99
N ARG A 25 -6.83 4.53 -3.13
CA ARG A 25 -8.18 4.15 -3.58
C ARG A 25 -8.23 2.71 -4.09
N PRO A 26 -9.31 1.96 -3.82
CA PRO A 26 -9.58 0.70 -4.51
C PRO A 26 -9.84 0.94 -6.00
N MET A 27 -9.42 0.00 -6.83
CA MET A 27 -9.69 0.01 -8.27
C MET A 27 -10.80 -0.98 -8.62
N GLN A 28 -11.62 -0.67 -9.65
CA GLN A 28 -12.73 -1.54 -10.06
C GLN A 28 -12.29 -2.93 -10.53
N ALA A 29 -11.15 -3.03 -11.22
CA ALA A 29 -10.57 -4.30 -11.67
C ALA A 29 -9.82 -5.07 -10.55
N GLY A 30 -9.96 -4.64 -9.30
CA GLY A 30 -9.20 -5.14 -8.16
C GLY A 30 -7.85 -4.43 -7.98
N GLY A 31 -7.31 -4.54 -6.77
CA GLY A 31 -6.11 -3.83 -6.36
C GLY A 31 -6.36 -2.39 -5.91
N LEU A 32 -5.27 -1.65 -5.77
CA LEU A 32 -5.22 -0.31 -5.18
C LEU A 32 -4.45 0.65 -6.08
N SER A 33 -4.97 1.86 -6.23
CA SER A 33 -4.21 3.01 -6.72
C SER A 33 -3.48 3.65 -5.54
N VAL A 34 -2.15 3.68 -5.59
CA VAL A 34 -1.29 4.23 -4.55
C VAL A 34 -0.50 5.40 -5.13
N PRO A 35 -0.54 6.59 -4.51
CA PRO A 35 0.12 7.77 -5.06
C PRO A 35 1.65 7.62 -5.05
N SER A 36 2.29 8.32 -5.97
CA SER A 36 3.75 8.43 -6.05
C SER A 36 4.25 9.37 -4.96
N CYS A 37 5.32 8.98 -4.27
CA CYS A 37 5.92 9.86 -3.26
C CYS A 37 6.78 11.00 -3.87
N SER A 38 7.06 10.97 -5.18
CA SER A 38 8.02 11.87 -5.84
C SER A 38 7.42 12.68 -6.98
N GLU A 39 6.24 12.32 -7.47
CA GLU A 39 5.60 12.94 -8.62
C GLU A 39 4.15 13.21 -8.29
N LEU A 40 3.80 14.50 -8.20
CA LEU A 40 2.43 14.92 -7.90
C LEU A 40 1.46 14.41 -8.98
N GLY A 41 0.30 13.91 -8.56
CA GLY A 41 -0.74 13.40 -9.47
C GLY A 41 -0.43 12.04 -10.11
N ARG A 42 0.79 11.50 -9.96
CA ARG A 42 1.12 10.16 -10.44
C ARG A 42 0.71 9.12 -9.40
N SER A 43 0.11 8.02 -9.87
CA SER A 43 -0.21 6.87 -9.05
C SER A 43 0.28 5.56 -9.67
N TYR A 44 0.39 4.53 -8.84
CA TYR A 44 0.79 3.19 -9.23
C TYR A 44 -0.28 2.19 -8.80
N THR A 45 -0.61 1.28 -9.70
CA THR A 45 -1.48 0.15 -9.43
C THR A 45 -0.73 -0.88 -8.59
N VAL A 46 -1.35 -1.32 -7.50
CA VAL A 46 -0.85 -2.33 -6.59
C VAL A 46 -1.86 -3.46 -6.48
N SER A 47 -1.45 -4.68 -6.79
CA SER A 47 -2.19 -5.90 -6.46
C SER A 47 -1.61 -6.50 -5.19
N LEU A 48 -2.47 -6.84 -4.24
CA LEU A 48 -2.09 -7.52 -3.00
C LEU A 48 -2.18 -9.04 -3.09
N ALA A 49 -2.40 -9.60 -4.28
CA ALA A 49 -2.37 -11.05 -4.49
C ALA A 49 -0.94 -11.62 -4.40
N GLY A 50 -0.80 -12.80 -3.81
CA GLY A 50 0.49 -13.46 -3.60
C GLY A 50 1.46 -12.58 -2.79
N GLU A 51 2.70 -12.45 -3.28
CA GLU A 51 3.74 -11.61 -2.65
C GLU A 51 3.54 -10.09 -2.87
N GLY A 52 2.50 -9.70 -3.60
CA GLY A 52 2.22 -8.32 -3.94
C GLY A 52 2.96 -7.82 -5.19
N ARG A 53 2.24 -7.15 -6.09
CA ARG A 53 2.75 -6.60 -7.35
C ARG A 53 2.47 -5.12 -7.44
N CYS A 54 3.39 -4.36 -8.04
CA CYS A 54 3.21 -2.93 -8.24
C CYS A 54 3.65 -2.50 -9.65
N SER A 55 2.94 -1.55 -10.25
CA SER A 55 3.30 -0.98 -11.55
C SER A 55 4.46 0.03 -11.50
N CYS A 56 5.07 0.29 -10.33
CA CYS A 56 6.16 1.25 -10.22
C CYS A 56 7.50 0.72 -10.75
N PRO A 57 8.43 1.61 -11.17
CA PRO A 57 9.74 1.20 -11.69
C PRO A 57 10.57 0.34 -10.72
N ASP A 58 10.48 0.60 -9.42
CA ASP A 58 11.21 -0.15 -8.37
C ASP A 58 10.78 -1.62 -8.32
N TRP A 59 9.47 -1.89 -8.38
CA TRP A 59 8.99 -3.26 -8.47
C TRP A 59 9.29 -3.88 -9.84
N ARG A 60 9.11 -3.14 -10.95
CA ARG A 60 9.38 -3.68 -12.30
C ARG A 60 10.80 -4.18 -12.46
N SER A 61 11.77 -3.46 -11.90
CA SER A 61 13.20 -3.78 -11.95
C SER A 61 13.58 -4.90 -10.98
N ARG A 62 13.09 -4.86 -9.73
CA ARG A 62 13.56 -5.77 -8.67
C ARG A 62 12.69 -7.00 -8.44
N LYS A 63 11.44 -6.97 -8.91
CA LYS A 63 10.40 -8.00 -8.67
C LYS A 63 10.22 -8.35 -7.19
N GLN A 64 10.45 -7.37 -6.31
CA GLN A 64 10.33 -7.50 -4.86
C GLN A 64 9.36 -6.44 -4.34
N PRO A 65 8.70 -6.65 -3.17
CA PRO A 65 7.82 -5.66 -2.56
C PRO A 65 8.49 -4.29 -2.47
N CYS A 66 7.86 -3.28 -3.08
CA CYS A 66 8.30 -1.90 -3.04
C CYS A 66 7.55 -1.14 -1.95
N LYS A 67 7.93 0.12 -1.70
CA LYS A 67 7.25 0.98 -0.71
C LYS A 67 5.73 1.08 -0.94
N HIS A 68 5.26 1.05 -2.20
CA HIS A 68 3.83 1.13 -2.52
C HIS A 68 3.08 -0.16 -2.14
N VAL A 69 3.71 -1.34 -2.29
CA VAL A 69 3.14 -2.61 -1.82
C VAL A 69 2.94 -2.56 -0.31
N PHE A 70 3.95 -2.09 0.44
CA PHE A 70 3.83 -1.95 1.89
C PHE A 70 2.77 -0.92 2.30
N ALA A 71 2.71 0.25 1.65
CA ALA A 71 1.67 1.24 1.93
C ALA A 71 0.26 0.67 1.69
N ALA A 72 0.07 -0.04 0.57
CA ALA A 72 -1.18 -0.72 0.23
C ALA A 72 -1.58 -1.80 1.25
N LEU A 73 -0.63 -2.63 1.68
CA LEU A 73 -0.86 -3.68 2.69
C LEU A 73 -1.36 -3.07 4.00
N ILE A 74 -0.68 -2.03 4.48
CA ILE A 74 -1.04 -1.37 5.74
C ILE A 74 -2.39 -0.65 5.60
N TRP A 75 -2.63 0.02 4.47
CA TRP A 75 -3.92 0.66 4.19
C TRP A 75 -5.06 -0.36 4.22
N ALA A 76 -4.93 -1.48 3.51
CA ALA A 76 -5.94 -2.53 3.47
C ALA A 76 -6.19 -3.14 4.87
N ALA A 77 -5.14 -3.36 5.65
CA ALA A 77 -5.27 -3.84 7.02
C ALA A 77 -6.03 -2.85 7.92
N LYS A 78 -5.75 -1.55 7.82
CA LYS A 78 -6.48 -0.50 8.55
C LYS A 78 -7.96 -0.47 8.16
N GLN A 79 -8.28 -0.54 6.88
CA GLN A 79 -9.67 -0.55 6.41
C GLN A 79 -10.44 -1.76 6.93
N ARG A 80 -9.84 -2.97 6.84
CA ARG A 80 -10.47 -4.17 7.42
C ARG A 80 -10.73 -4.03 8.92
N ARG A 81 -9.75 -3.50 9.67
CA ARG A 81 -9.92 -3.27 11.11
C ARG A 81 -11.02 -2.25 11.41
N ALA A 82 -11.09 -1.17 10.63
CA ALA A 82 -12.12 -0.15 10.78
C ALA A 82 -13.54 -0.72 10.52
N LEU A 83 -13.68 -1.57 9.50
CA LEU A 83 -14.95 -2.25 9.21
C LEU A 83 -15.41 -3.14 10.38
N VAL A 84 -14.52 -4.00 10.88
CA VAL A 84 -14.82 -4.87 12.04
C VAL A 84 -15.26 -4.06 13.26
N LEU A 85 -14.56 -2.95 13.56
CA LEU A 85 -14.91 -2.08 14.68
C LEU A 85 -16.25 -1.37 14.46
N ALA A 86 -16.56 -0.99 13.22
CA ALA A 86 -17.83 -0.36 12.88
C ALA A 86 -19.01 -1.34 13.03
N GLU A 87 -18.83 -2.60 12.63
CA GLU A 87 -19.82 -3.66 12.83
C GLU A 87 -20.07 -3.93 14.31
N GLN A 88 -19.00 -4.06 15.11
CA GLN A 88 -19.12 -4.25 16.56
C GLN A 88 -19.91 -3.12 17.25
N ARG A 89 -19.70 -1.87 16.81
CA ARG A 89 -20.43 -0.70 17.33
C ARG A 89 -21.90 -0.65 16.90
N ARG A 90 -22.27 -1.25 15.77
CA ARG A 90 -23.68 -1.32 15.32
C ARG A 90 -24.48 -2.38 16.08
N ALA A 91 -23.81 -3.40 16.61
CA ALA A 91 -24.42 -4.51 17.33
C ALA A 91 -24.55 -4.26 18.85
N ALA A 92 -24.00 -3.17 19.36
CA ALA A 92 -24.08 -2.72 20.76
C ALA A 92 -25.16 -1.64 20.91
#